data_AF-A0A4R3JDV2-F1
#
_entry.id   AF-A0A4R3JDV2-F1
#
_cell.length_a   1.000
_cell.length_b   1.000
_cell.length_c   1.000
_cell.angle_alpha   90.00
_cell.angle_beta   90.00
_cell.angle_gamma   90.00
#
_symmetry.space_group_name_H-M   'P 1'
#
loop_
_entity.id
_entity.type
_entity.pdbx_description
1 polymer ?
#
loop_
_entity_poly.entity_id
_entity_poly.type
_entity_poly.pdbx_seq_one_letter_code
_entity_poly.pdbx_strand_id
1 'polypeptide(L)'
;MRKKTKKTREIIQDQELLKKISPVGRISHHETYTRTGTGYEACIHIWDFPAGLNDYWLTKACNQPNTITTISILTKDQTVVKKNLNKSIQEQDSRKRFAKEYKDFYDAAVREEEMKKLYDEINSLGEVIKSIEIRIFAVAKTRMELENSVAGILTLPTAKAGGFLLQPLLHWR
;
A
#
# COMPACT_ATOMS: atom_id res chain seq x y z
N MET A 1 -23.42 -34.21 -21.05
CA MET A 1 -22.60 -33.08 -20.54
C MET A 1 -21.90 -32.41 -21.73
N ARG A 2 -22.25 -31.15 -22.06
CA ARG A 2 -21.72 -30.45 -23.26
C ARG A 2 -20.58 -29.51 -22.82
N LYS A 3 -19.33 -29.86 -23.13
CA LYS A 3 -18.15 -29.00 -22.90
C LYS A 3 -18.30 -27.72 -23.74
N LYS A 4 -18.42 -26.55 -23.10
CA LYS A 4 -18.39 -25.24 -23.80
C LYS A 4 -16.93 -24.91 -24.14
N THR A 5 -16.58 -24.95 -25.42
CA THR A 5 -15.31 -24.48 -25.96
C THR A 5 -15.28 -22.95 -25.89
N LYS A 6 -14.30 -22.39 -25.18
CA LYS A 6 -14.10 -20.95 -25.05
C LYS A 6 -13.58 -20.42 -26.39
N LYS A 7 -14.38 -19.65 -27.13
CA LYS A 7 -13.97 -18.99 -28.38
C LYS A 7 -12.94 -17.91 -28.03
N THR A 8 -11.65 -18.17 -28.31
CA THR A 8 -10.60 -17.14 -28.22
C THR A 8 -10.88 -16.11 -29.31
N ARG A 9 -11.23 -14.89 -28.90
CA ARG A 9 -11.35 -13.76 -29.84
C ARG A 9 -9.92 -13.32 -30.18
N GLU A 10 -9.56 -13.33 -31.45
CA GLU A 10 -8.30 -12.72 -31.90
C GLU A 10 -8.40 -11.21 -31.66
N ILE A 11 -7.48 -10.68 -30.87
CA ILE A 11 -7.40 -9.25 -30.60
C ILE A 11 -6.62 -8.65 -31.78
N ILE A 12 -7.32 -7.95 -32.67
CA ILE A 12 -6.68 -7.18 -33.74
C ILE A 12 -6.08 -5.93 -33.10
N GLN A 13 -4.76 -5.81 -33.11
CA GLN A 13 -4.04 -4.66 -32.55
C GLN A 13 -3.82 -3.59 -33.63
N ASP A 14 -4.30 -2.37 -33.37
CA ASP A 14 -4.00 -1.19 -34.19
C ASP A 14 -2.57 -0.71 -33.94
N GLN A 15 -1.66 -0.99 -34.88
CA GLN A 15 -0.25 -0.63 -34.75
C GLN A 15 0.01 0.88 -34.84
N GLU A 16 -0.81 1.64 -35.56
CA GLU A 16 -0.65 3.10 -35.63
C GLU A 16 -0.98 3.74 -34.29
N LEU A 17 -2.10 3.33 -33.70
CA LEU A 17 -2.51 3.79 -32.38
C LEU A 17 -1.44 3.42 -31.35
N LEU A 18 -0.98 2.16 -31.35
CA LEU A 18 0.05 1.70 -30.42
C LEU A 18 1.34 2.52 -30.53
N LYS A 19 1.80 2.85 -31.75
CA LYS A 19 2.98 3.72 -31.93
C LYS A 19 2.76 5.13 -31.38
N LYS A 20 1.57 5.70 -31.56
CA LYS A 20 1.22 7.05 -31.08
C LYS A 20 1.11 7.14 -29.56
N ILE A 21 0.58 6.10 -28.91
CA ILE A 21 0.39 6.08 -27.44
C ILE A 21 1.59 5.47 -26.70
N SER A 22 2.50 4.81 -27.40
CA SER A 22 3.68 4.20 -26.77
C SER A 22 4.59 5.29 -26.22
N PRO A 23 5.11 5.11 -24.99
CA PRO A 23 6.03 6.08 -24.41
C PRO A 23 7.28 6.24 -25.29
N VAL A 24 7.71 7.49 -25.47
CA VAL A 24 8.92 7.82 -26.22
C VAL A 24 10.13 7.44 -25.36
N GLY A 25 10.65 6.24 -25.57
CA GLY A 25 11.77 5.69 -24.81
C GLY A 25 11.55 4.22 -24.50
N ARG A 26 12.61 3.41 -24.60
CA ARG A 26 12.55 1.99 -24.26
C ARG A 26 12.45 1.82 -22.74
N ILE A 27 11.23 1.84 -22.23
CA ILE A 27 10.94 1.56 -20.82
C ILE A 27 11.08 0.05 -20.58
N SER A 28 11.93 -0.34 -19.63
CA SER A 28 12.07 -1.74 -19.21
C SER A 28 11.87 -1.86 -17.70
N HIS A 29 10.87 -2.65 -17.31
CA HIS A 29 10.53 -2.90 -15.92
C HIS A 29 11.38 -4.06 -15.39
N HIS A 30 12.04 -3.85 -14.26
CA HIS A 30 12.75 -4.85 -13.48
C HIS A 30 12.10 -4.98 -12.10
N GLU A 31 12.41 -6.04 -11.36
CA GLU A 31 11.76 -6.34 -10.07
C GLU A 31 11.78 -5.16 -9.07
N THR A 32 12.89 -4.44 -9.01
CA THR A 32 13.11 -3.37 -8.01
C THR A 32 13.10 -1.96 -8.60
N TYR A 33 13.15 -1.81 -9.93
CA TYR A 33 13.19 -0.51 -10.60
C TYR A 33 12.69 -0.60 -12.03
N THR A 34 12.36 0.54 -12.62
CA THR A 34 12.09 0.69 -14.04
C THR A 34 13.23 1.50 -14.67
N ARG A 35 13.77 1.03 -15.79
CA ARG A 35 14.71 1.80 -16.59
C ARG A 35 13.94 2.57 -17.64
N THR A 36 14.21 3.86 -17.73
CA THR A 36 13.65 4.76 -18.73
C THR A 36 14.75 5.22 -19.69
N GLY A 37 14.41 6.04 -20.69
CA GLY A 37 15.40 6.62 -21.60
C GLY A 37 16.37 7.59 -20.92
N THR A 38 16.00 8.14 -19.76
CA THR A 38 16.73 9.20 -19.06
C THR A 38 17.42 8.73 -17.78
N GLY A 39 17.13 7.52 -17.29
CA GLY A 39 17.71 6.98 -16.07
C GLY A 39 16.98 5.77 -15.52
N TYR A 40 16.91 5.70 -14.19
CA TYR A 40 16.31 4.64 -13.40
C TYR A 40 15.33 5.24 -12.40
N GLU A 41 14.20 4.58 -12.21
CA GLU A 41 13.15 5.00 -11.28
C GLU A 41 12.67 3.82 -10.43
N ALA A 42 12.32 4.07 -9.17
CA ALA A 42 11.72 3.08 -8.27
C ALA A 42 10.54 3.69 -7.50
N CYS A 43 9.56 2.86 -7.20
CA CYS A 43 8.41 3.23 -6.37
C CYS A 43 8.50 2.47 -5.03
N ILE A 44 8.55 3.23 -3.94
CA ILE A 44 8.46 2.71 -2.58
C ILE A 44 7.03 2.96 -2.08
N HIS A 45 6.33 1.91 -1.67
CA HIS A 45 4.99 2.02 -1.11
C HIS A 45 5.03 1.79 0.40
N ILE A 46 4.60 2.81 1.15
CA ILE A 46 4.48 2.79 2.60
C ILE A 46 3.03 2.50 2.97
N TRP A 47 2.80 1.38 3.66
CA TRP A 47 1.47 0.86 3.99
C TRP A 47 1.22 0.60 5.50
N ASP A 48 2.26 0.65 6.33
CA ASP A 48 2.21 0.20 7.73
C ASP A 48 2.97 1.19 8.59
N PHE A 49 2.29 1.89 9.48
CA PHE A 49 2.87 3.01 10.23
C PHE A 49 3.21 2.57 11.66
N PRO A 50 4.22 3.17 12.31
CA PRO A 50 4.50 2.88 13.71
C PRO A 50 3.30 3.26 14.58
N ALA A 51 3.14 2.54 15.70
CA ALA A 51 2.02 2.73 16.63
C ALA A 51 1.96 4.14 17.24
N GLY A 52 3.11 4.81 17.35
CA GLY A 52 3.22 6.21 17.76
C GLY A 52 3.88 7.04 16.67
N LEU A 53 3.27 8.17 16.32
CA LEU A 53 3.80 9.13 15.38
C LEU A 53 4.16 10.41 16.13
N ASN A 54 5.41 10.85 16.00
CA ASN A 54 5.83 12.15 16.51
C ASN A 54 5.26 13.27 15.64
N ASP A 55 5.22 14.48 16.18
CA ASP A 55 4.88 15.66 15.38
C ASP A 55 5.77 15.78 14.14
N TYR A 56 5.18 16.22 13.03
CA TYR A 56 5.86 16.37 11.74
C TYR A 56 6.51 15.08 11.19
N TRP A 57 6.05 13.90 11.61
CA TRP A 57 6.56 12.61 11.14
C TRP A 57 6.57 12.47 9.60
N LEU A 58 5.57 13.07 8.94
CA LEU A 58 5.38 13.00 7.49
C LEU A 58 6.50 13.73 6.73
N THR A 59 7.13 14.74 7.34
CA THR A 59 8.26 15.47 6.76
C THR A 59 9.39 14.53 6.38
N LYS A 60 9.62 13.47 7.16
CA LYS A 60 10.65 12.47 6.85
C LYS A 60 10.38 11.72 5.55
N ALA A 61 9.11 11.41 5.26
CA ALA A 61 8.72 10.73 4.03
C ALA A 61 8.75 11.71 2.83
N CYS A 62 8.28 12.94 3.01
CA CYS A 62 8.17 13.92 1.93
C CYS A 62 9.50 14.62 1.57
N ASN A 63 10.43 14.74 2.50
CA ASN A 63 11.67 15.51 2.33
C ASN A 63 12.85 14.61 1.94
N GLN A 64 12.68 13.80 0.91
CA GLN A 64 13.73 12.93 0.38
C GLN A 64 14.29 13.51 -0.93
N PRO A 65 15.63 13.63 -1.07
CA PRO A 65 16.25 14.27 -2.23
C PRO A 65 16.00 13.45 -3.50
N ASN A 66 15.75 14.13 -4.62
CA ASN A 66 15.49 13.50 -5.92
C ASN A 66 14.31 12.51 -5.90
N THR A 67 13.29 12.80 -5.09
CA THR A 67 12.06 12.00 -5.01
C THR A 67 10.82 12.85 -5.23
N ILE A 68 9.74 12.18 -5.64
CA ILE A 68 8.38 12.72 -5.63
C ILE A 68 7.56 11.87 -4.67
N THR A 69 7.00 12.49 -3.64
CA THR A 69 6.11 11.79 -2.70
C THR A 69 4.66 12.10 -3.01
N THR A 70 3.84 11.06 -3.17
CA THR A 70 2.40 11.16 -3.35
C THR A 70 1.70 10.57 -2.13
N ILE A 71 0.73 11.32 -1.60
CA ILE A 71 -0.09 10.89 -0.48
C ILE A 71 -1.53 10.78 -0.97
N SER A 72 -2.09 9.59 -0.91
CA SER A 72 -3.47 9.33 -1.26
C SER A 72 -4.28 9.19 0.02
N ILE A 73 -5.30 10.04 0.18
CA ILE A 73 -6.18 10.02 1.34
C ILE A 73 -7.56 9.60 0.87
N LEU A 74 -8.02 8.45 1.33
CA LEU A 74 -9.34 7.90 1.01
C LEU A 74 -10.23 7.94 2.24
N THR A 75 -11.44 8.47 2.07
CA THR A 75 -12.48 8.35 3.10
C THR A 75 -13.11 6.96 3.02
N LYS A 76 -13.13 6.23 4.13
CA LYS A 76 -13.75 4.90 4.19
C LYS A 76 -15.23 5.01 4.53
N ASP A 77 -16.03 4.11 3.96
CA ASP A 77 -17.43 3.92 4.36
C ASP A 77 -17.48 3.39 5.79
N GLN A 78 -18.09 4.18 6.68
CA GLN A 78 -18.23 3.85 8.09
C GLN A 78 -18.97 2.53 8.31
N THR A 79 -19.94 2.18 7.47
CA THR A 79 -20.70 0.92 7.59
C THR A 79 -19.80 -0.29 7.36
N VAL A 80 -18.95 -0.20 6.32
CA VAL A 80 -17.98 -1.25 5.98
C VAL A 80 -16.91 -1.34 7.07
N VAL A 81 -16.42 -0.21 7.56
CA VAL A 81 -15.43 -0.19 8.64
C VAL A 81 -15.98 -0.81 9.92
N LYS A 82 -17.19 -0.42 10.36
CA LYS A 82 -17.85 -1.00 11.54
C LYS A 82 -18.04 -2.51 11.40
N LYS A 83 -18.47 -2.97 10.23
CA LYS A 83 -18.63 -4.41 9.95
C LYS A 83 -17.31 -5.16 10.06
N ASN A 84 -16.23 -4.62 9.49
CA ASN A 84 -14.90 -5.22 9.56
C ASN A 84 -14.36 -5.22 10.99
N LEU A 85 -14.53 -4.11 11.71
CA LEU A 85 -14.09 -3.96 13.09
C LEU A 85 -14.81 -4.94 14.01
N ASN A 86 -16.13 -5.11 13.87
CA ASN A 86 -16.89 -6.11 14.61
C ASN A 86 -16.37 -7.54 14.36
N LYS A 87 -16.09 -7.88 13.10
CA LYS A 87 -15.49 -9.18 12.76
C LYS A 87 -14.11 -9.36 13.43
N SER A 88 -13.28 -8.32 13.40
CA SER A 88 -11.95 -8.36 14.04
C SER A 88 -12.03 -8.46 15.56
N ILE A 89 -12.98 -7.78 16.20
CA ILE A 89 -13.24 -7.90 17.65
C ILE A 89 -13.64 -9.33 18.01
N GLN A 90 -14.58 -9.93 17.26
CA GLN A 90 -14.97 -11.33 17.46
C GLN A 90 -13.79 -12.30 17.28
N GLU A 91 -12.90 -12.01 16.33
CA GLU A 91 -11.69 -12.80 16.13
C GLU A 91 -10.74 -12.70 17.33
N GLN A 92 -10.52 -11.51 17.89
CA GLN A 92 -9.68 -11.37 19.09
C GLN A 92 -10.34 -11.97 20.33
N ASP A 93 -11.66 -11.86 20.50
CA ASP A 93 -12.39 -12.54 21.58
C ASP A 93 -12.21 -14.07 21.49
N SER A 94 -12.34 -14.64 20.28
CA SER A 94 -12.04 -16.04 20.04
C SER A 94 -10.59 -16.39 20.42
N ARG A 95 -9.61 -15.58 20.00
CA ARG A 95 -8.19 -15.80 20.33
C ARG A 95 -7.93 -15.76 21.83
N LYS A 96 -8.56 -14.84 22.57
CA LYS A 96 -8.50 -14.79 24.04
C LYS A 96 -9.04 -16.06 24.67
N ARG A 97 -10.21 -16.54 24.22
CA ARG A 97 -10.86 -17.75 24.76
C ARG A 97 -10.02 -19.01 24.56
N PHE A 98 -9.29 -19.10 23.45
CA PHE A 98 -8.47 -20.26 23.11
C PHE A 98 -6.97 -20.09 23.46
N ALA A 99 -6.58 -18.97 24.06
CA ALA A 99 -5.20 -18.72 24.46
C ALA A 99 -4.79 -19.68 25.60
N LYS A 100 -3.62 -20.31 25.44
CA LYS A 100 -3.04 -21.19 26.47
C LYS A 100 -2.07 -20.45 27.39
N GLU A 101 -1.36 -19.47 26.83
CA GLU A 101 -0.37 -18.66 27.52
C GLU A 101 -0.96 -17.31 27.93
N TYR A 102 -0.54 -16.80 29.09
CA TYR A 102 -0.98 -15.49 29.58
C TYR A 102 -0.62 -14.35 28.62
N LYS A 103 0.55 -14.43 27.97
CA LYS A 103 0.99 -13.43 27.00
C LYS A 103 0.03 -13.33 25.81
N ASP A 104 -0.36 -14.46 25.23
CA ASP A 104 -1.26 -14.48 24.08
C ASP A 104 -2.66 -13.97 24.45
N PHE A 105 -3.13 -14.30 25.66
CA PHE A 105 -4.36 -13.74 26.20
C PHE A 105 -4.28 -12.22 26.34
N TYR A 106 -3.21 -11.72 26.95
CA TYR A 106 -3.00 -10.29 27.18
C TYR A 106 -2.90 -9.51 25.87
N ASP A 107 -2.08 -9.98 24.92
CA ASP A 107 -1.88 -9.36 23.60
C ASP A 107 -3.18 -9.30 22.77
N ALA A 108 -4.07 -10.28 22.94
CA ALA A 108 -5.38 -10.28 22.30
C ALA A 108 -6.39 -9.39 23.04
N ALA A 109 -6.32 -9.31 24.37
CA ALA A 109 -7.16 -8.42 25.19
C ALA A 109 -6.89 -6.95 24.90
N VAL A 110 -5.63 -6.54 24.83
CA VAL A 110 -5.23 -5.15 24.51
C VAL A 110 -5.75 -4.77 23.11
N ARG A 111 -5.56 -5.62 22.10
CA ARG A 111 -6.07 -5.37 20.75
C ARG A 111 -7.59 -5.28 20.68
N GLU A 112 -8.30 -6.11 21.45
CA GLU A 112 -9.76 -6.03 21.52
C GLU A 112 -10.22 -4.69 22.08
N GLU A 113 -9.56 -4.20 23.14
CA GLU A 113 -9.85 -2.92 23.76
C GLU A 113 -9.59 -1.74 22.81
N GLU A 114 -8.44 -1.74 22.11
CA GLU A 114 -8.11 -0.73 21.08
C GLU A 114 -9.18 -0.67 19.99
N MET A 115 -9.64 -1.82 19.49
CA MET A 115 -10.67 -1.89 18.46
C MET A 115 -12.05 -1.45 18.95
N LYS A 116 -12.41 -1.75 20.21
CA LYS A 116 -13.65 -1.26 20.80
C LYS A 116 -13.64 0.26 20.93
N LYS A 117 -12.53 0.82 21.40
CA LYS A 117 -12.35 2.27 21.48
C LYS A 117 -12.57 2.94 20.12
N LEU A 118 -11.95 2.41 19.07
CA LEU A 118 -12.15 2.92 17.70
C LEU A 118 -13.61 2.77 17.23
N TYR A 119 -14.28 1.67 17.57
CA TYR A 119 -15.69 1.46 17.22
C TYR A 119 -16.60 2.51 17.88
N ASP A 120 -16.32 2.84 19.13
CA ASP A 120 -17.06 3.82 19.91
C ASP A 120 -16.78 5.25 19.44
N GLU A 121 -15.55 5.58 19.06
CA GLU A 121 -15.16 6.86 18.44
C GLU A 121 -15.94 7.11 17.14
N ILE A 122 -16.04 6.10 16.27
CA ILE A 122 -16.82 6.20 15.01
C ILE A 122 -18.32 6.39 15.29
N ASN A 123 -18.87 5.73 16.32
CA ASN A 123 -20.30 5.80 16.65
C ASN A 123 -20.71 7.08 17.39
N SER A 124 -19.93 7.47 18.40
CA SER A 124 -20.34 8.47 19.39
C SER A 124 -19.88 9.87 18.99
N LEU A 125 -18.76 9.98 18.29
CA LEU A 125 -18.13 11.26 17.94
C LEU A 125 -18.32 11.62 16.46
N GLY A 126 -18.98 10.74 15.68
CA GLY A 126 -19.17 10.93 14.24
C GLY A 126 -17.87 10.94 13.45
N GLU A 127 -16.80 10.35 13.99
CA GLU A 127 -15.48 10.39 13.40
C GLU A 127 -15.43 9.72 12.02
N VAL A 128 -14.67 10.35 11.11
CA VAL A 128 -14.54 9.90 9.73
C VAL A 128 -13.20 9.20 9.55
N ILE A 129 -13.24 7.89 9.34
CA ILE A 129 -12.05 7.08 9.10
C ILE A 129 -11.44 7.40 7.73
N LYS A 130 -10.16 7.71 7.73
CA LYS A 130 -9.34 7.90 6.54
C LYS A 130 -8.35 6.75 6.41
N SER A 131 -8.11 6.31 5.18
CA SER A 131 -6.95 5.50 4.85
C SER A 131 -5.94 6.34 4.10
N ILE A 132 -4.69 6.20 4.50
CA ILE A 132 -3.56 6.95 3.95
C ILE A 132 -2.62 5.95 3.29
N GLU A 133 -2.31 6.20 2.02
CA GLU A 133 -1.26 5.48 1.29
C GLU A 133 -0.20 6.48 0.85
N ILE A 134 1.07 6.17 1.11
CA ILE A 134 2.20 7.03 0.72
C ILE A 134 3.05 6.28 -0.29
N ARG A 135 3.27 6.90 -1.45
CA ARG A 135 4.18 6.41 -2.49
C ARG A 135 5.32 7.38 -2.68
N ILE A 136 6.56 6.91 -2.57
CA ILE A 136 7.76 7.71 -2.81
C ILE A 136 8.39 7.20 -4.10
N PHE A 137 8.45 8.07 -5.11
CA PHE A 137 9.07 7.80 -6.39
C PHE A 137 10.48 8.36 -6.38
N ALA A 138 11.48 7.48 -6.38
CA ALA A 138 12.89 7.85 -6.46
C ALA A 138 13.37 7.79 -7.91
N VAL A 139 14.15 8.76 -8.35
CA VAL A 139 14.71 8.83 -9.70
C VAL A 139 16.20 9.12 -9.64
N ALA A 140 17.00 8.40 -10.42
CA ALA A 140 18.43 8.64 -10.54
C ALA A 140 18.97 8.36 -11.95
N LYS A 141 20.16 8.87 -12.27
CA LYS A 141 20.79 8.63 -13.58
C LYS A 141 21.45 7.27 -13.66
N THR A 142 21.99 6.79 -12.54
CA THR A 142 22.62 5.47 -12.44
C THR A 142 21.81 4.54 -11.52
N ARG A 143 21.92 3.23 -11.77
CA ARG A 143 21.27 2.22 -10.95
C ARG A 143 21.77 2.25 -9.50
N MET A 144 23.06 2.46 -9.31
CA MET A 144 23.68 2.50 -7.98
C MET A 144 23.16 3.69 -7.14
N GLU A 145 23.02 4.86 -7.75
CA GLU A 145 22.40 6.03 -7.10
C GLU A 145 20.95 5.74 -6.68
N LEU A 146 20.18 5.07 -7.55
CA LEU A 146 18.80 4.69 -7.24
C LEU A 146 18.75 3.73 -6.05
N GLU A 147 19.58 2.68 -6.07
CA GLU A 147 19.65 1.68 -4.99
C GLU A 147 20.02 2.33 -3.65
N ASN A 148 20.96 3.28 -3.64
CA ASN A 148 21.33 4.05 -2.45
C ASN A 148 20.19 4.93 -1.95
N SER A 149 19.47 5.61 -2.85
CA SER A 149 18.29 6.42 -2.50
C SER A 149 17.18 5.56 -1.90
N VAL A 150 16.87 4.42 -2.52
CA VAL A 150 15.88 3.46 -2.02
C VAL A 150 16.29 2.93 -0.64
N ALA A 151 17.56 2.55 -0.45
CA ALA A 151 18.05 2.09 0.84
C ALA A 151 17.90 3.17 1.94
N GLY A 152 18.16 4.43 1.62
CA GLY A 152 17.92 5.55 2.55
C GLY A 152 16.44 5.72 2.91
N ILE A 153 15.54 5.54 1.94
CA ILE A 153 14.09 5.63 2.18
C ILE A 153 13.60 4.45 3.04
N LEU A 154 14.09 3.24 2.80
CA LEU A 154 13.70 2.04 3.54
C LEU A 154 14.17 2.04 5.00
N THR A 155 15.22 2.80 5.32
CA THR A 155 15.72 2.95 6.71
C THR A 155 14.97 4.04 7.48
N LEU A 156 14.05 4.79 6.84
CA LEU A 156 13.23 5.76 7.54
C LEU A 156 12.41 5.06 8.63
N PRO A 157 12.33 5.64 9.85
CA PRO A 157 11.58 5.07 10.97
C PRO A 157 10.05 5.12 10.76
N THR A 158 9.58 5.29 9.53
CA THR A 158 8.20 5.65 9.22
C THR A 158 7.31 4.46 8.90
N ALA A 159 7.84 3.27 8.61
CA ALA A 159 6.99 2.13 8.25
C ALA A 159 7.77 0.86 7.92
N LYS A 160 7.10 -0.29 7.94
CA LYS A 160 7.50 -1.39 7.05
C LYS A 160 7.22 -0.95 5.61
N ALA A 161 8.26 -0.64 4.87
CA ALA A 161 8.19 -0.26 3.47
C ALA A 161 8.60 -1.42 2.57
N GLY A 162 7.82 -1.67 1.51
CA GLY A 162 8.16 -2.62 0.46
C GLY A 162 8.47 -1.89 -0.83
N GLY A 163 9.55 -2.28 -1.51
CA GLY A 163 9.71 -1.93 -2.92
C GLY A 163 8.63 -2.66 -3.72
N PHE A 164 7.73 -1.91 -4.36
CA PHE A 164 6.70 -2.48 -5.21
C PHE A 164 6.71 -1.68 -6.52
N LEU A 165 6.86 -2.36 -7.65
CA LEU A 165 6.48 -1.74 -8.92
C LEU A 165 5.00 -1.33 -8.82
N LEU A 166 4.67 -0.21 -9.46
CA LEU A 166 3.30 0.09 -9.88
C LEU A 166 2.79 -1.08 -10.73
N GLN A 167 2.26 -2.12 -10.10
CA GLN A 167 1.24 -2.91 -10.76
C GLN A 167 0.08 -1.94 -10.97
N PRO A 168 -0.39 -1.73 -12.22
CA PRO A 168 -1.67 -1.09 -12.40
C PRO A 168 -2.64 -1.84 -11.51
N LEU A 169 -3.48 -1.13 -10.76
CA LEU A 169 -4.67 -1.69 -10.12
C LEU A 169 -5.60 -2.25 -11.21
N LEU A 170 -5.20 -3.37 -11.81
CA LEU A 170 -5.97 -4.21 -12.72
C LEU A 170 -6.53 -5.35 -11.87
N HIS A 171 -7.36 -5.00 -10.89
CA HIS A 171 -8.29 -5.93 -10.27
C HIS A 171 -9.73 -5.50 -10.55
N TRP A 172 -10.09 -5.41 -11.83
CA TRP A 172 -11.47 -5.67 -12.23
C TRP A 172 -11.60 -7.16 -12.50
N ARG A 173 -11.92 -7.91 -11.44
CA ARG A 173 -12.65 -9.17 -11.53
C ARG A 173 -13.59 -9.28 -10.35
#